data_AF-A0A7T4FNE6-F1
#
_entry.id   AF-A0A7T4FNE6-F1
#
_cell.length_a   1.000
_cell.length_b   1.000
_cell.length_c   1.000
_cell.angle_alpha   90.00
_cell.angle_beta   90.00
_cell.angle_gamma   90.00
#
_symmetry.space_group_name_H-M   'P 1'
#
loop_
_entity.id
_entity.type
_entity.pdbx_description
1 polymer ?
#
loop_
_entity_poly.entity_id
_entity_poly.type
_entity_poly.pdbx_seq_one_letter_code
_entity_poly.pdbx_strand_id
1 'polypeptide(L)'
;MLNGYIHESQGFLMETYVVSSKDGYANIRWEPSSNAEIAGTEKNGTILDVYDEKGEWLHITYGDSPHFPVAYVHKSQVKKEE
;
A
#
# COMPACT_ATOMS: atom_id res chain seq x y z
N MET A 1 -15.23 -6.22 -17.33
CA MET A 1 -14.86 -4.79 -17.30
C MET A 1 -14.09 -4.57 -16.01
N LEU A 2 -12.76 -4.58 -16.07
CA LEU A 2 -11.90 -4.32 -14.91
C LEU A 2 -11.09 -3.08 -15.30
N ASN A 3 -11.46 -1.93 -14.76
CA ASN A 3 -10.78 -0.67 -15.01
C ASN A 3 -9.50 -0.65 -14.15
N GLY A 4 -8.42 -1.24 -14.64
CA GLY A 4 -7.08 -1.03 -14.10
C GLY A 4 -6.48 0.20 -14.77
N TYR A 5 -6.38 1.31 -14.05
CA TYR A 5 -5.67 2.50 -14.53
C TYR A 5 -4.18 2.18 -14.53
N ILE A 6 -3.61 1.98 -15.71
CA ILE A 6 -2.16 1.92 -15.89
C ILE A 6 -1.66 3.36 -15.81
N HIS A 7 -0.98 3.73 -14.72
CA HIS A 7 -0.30 5.02 -14.65
C HIS A 7 0.95 4.97 -15.55
N GLU A 8 0.81 5.62 -16.69
CA GLU A 8 1.77 5.75 -17.77
C GLU A 8 2.96 6.64 -17.37
N SER A 9 3.97 6.07 -16.68
CA SER A 9 5.33 6.60 -16.75
C SER A 9 6.36 5.49 -16.62
N GLN A 10 7.16 5.36 -17.66
CA GLN A 10 8.21 4.37 -17.86
C GLN A 10 9.17 4.25 -16.65
N GLY A 11 9.41 3.01 -16.19
CA GLY A 11 10.66 2.61 -15.52
C GLY A 11 10.58 2.11 -14.07
N PHE A 12 9.47 2.29 -13.35
CA PHE A 12 9.31 1.74 -12.00
C PHE A 12 8.41 0.49 -12.06
N LEU A 13 8.96 -0.66 -11.68
CA LEU A 13 8.20 -1.88 -11.50
C LEU A 13 7.35 -1.71 -10.23
N MET A 14 6.11 -1.26 -10.38
CA MET A 14 5.16 -1.24 -9.28
C MET A 14 4.56 -2.64 -9.13
N GLU A 15 4.55 -3.14 -7.90
CA GLU A 15 3.92 -4.40 -7.53
C GLU A 15 2.54 -4.12 -6.93
N THR A 16 1.59 -5.01 -7.20
CA THR A 16 0.24 -4.89 -6.66
C THR A 16 0.06 -5.84 -5.50
N TYR A 17 -0.45 -5.31 -4.39
CA TYR A 17 -0.79 -6.09 -3.19
C TYR A 17 -2.25 -5.88 -2.84
N VAL A 18 -2.90 -6.93 -2.35
CA VAL A 18 -4.26 -6.86 -1.80
C VAL A 18 -4.22 -6.89 -0.28
N VAL A 19 -4.99 -6.02 0.37
CA VAL A 19 -5.16 -6.06 1.83
C VAL A 19 -5.84 -7.36 2.23
N SER A 20 -5.17 -8.11 3.10
CA SER A 20 -5.59 -9.44 3.56
C SER A 20 -5.17 -9.63 5.02
N SER A 21 -5.77 -8.84 5.90
CA SER A 21 -5.49 -8.85 7.34
C SER A 21 -6.48 -9.72 8.10
N LYS A 22 -6.03 -10.32 9.21
CA LYS A 22 -6.90 -11.08 10.13
C LYS A 22 -7.96 -10.19 10.79
N ASP A 23 -7.67 -8.91 10.95
CA ASP A 23 -8.54 -7.93 11.60
C ASP A 23 -9.60 -7.34 10.63
N GLY A 24 -9.56 -7.74 9.35
CA GLY A 24 -10.46 -7.22 8.31
C GLY A 24 -10.00 -5.89 7.68
N TYR A 25 -8.92 -5.29 8.19
CA TYR A 25 -8.31 -4.07 7.67
C TYR A 25 -6.80 -4.03 7.94
N ALA A 26 -6.09 -3.22 7.16
CA ALA A 26 -4.68 -2.86 7.35
C ALA A 26 -4.56 -1.42 7.87
N ASN A 27 -3.55 -1.18 8.71
CA ASN A 27 -3.22 0.17 9.15
C ASN A 27 -2.19 0.75 8.17
N ILE A 28 -2.51 1.91 7.62
CA ILE A 28 -1.60 2.71 6.82
C ILE A 28 -0.91 3.70 7.74
N ARG A 29 0.42 3.77 7.70
CA ARG A 29 1.23 4.55 8.65
C ARG A 29 2.16 5.50 7.92
N TRP A 30 2.48 6.62 8.55
CA TRP A 30 3.41 7.61 7.97
C TRP A 30 4.88 7.15 8.02
N GLU A 31 5.22 6.22 8.90
CA GLU A 31 6.56 5.65 9.01
C GLU A 31 6.50 4.11 9.10
N PRO A 32 7.58 3.39 8.70
CA PRO A 32 7.67 1.94 8.73
C PRO A 32 7.92 1.42 10.16
N SER A 33 6.96 1.69 11.05
CA SER A 33 7.03 1.33 12.47
C SER A 33 5.64 1.05 13.03
N SER A 34 5.52 0.05 13.89
CA SER A 34 4.25 -0.30 14.55
C SER A 34 3.77 0.78 15.52
N ASN A 35 4.67 1.68 15.94
CA ASN A 35 4.38 2.78 16.86
C ASN A 35 4.15 4.12 16.13
N ALA A 36 4.30 4.15 14.80
CA ALA A 36 4.09 5.36 14.00
C ALA A 36 2.62 5.77 13.97
N GLU A 37 2.37 7.04 13.72
CA GLU A 37 1.02 7.55 13.51
C GLU A 37 0.32 6.82 12.36
N ILE A 38 -0.96 6.49 12.59
CA ILE A 38 -1.82 5.86 11.58
C ILE A 38 -2.36 6.96 10.68
N ALA A 39 -1.93 6.96 9.42
CA ALA A 39 -2.44 7.82 8.37
C ALA A 39 -3.91 7.51 8.03
N GLY A 40 -4.27 6.22 8.11
CA GLY A 40 -5.64 5.74 7.95
C GLY A 40 -5.69 4.22 7.89
N THR A 41 -6.82 3.68 7.46
CA THR A 41 -7.05 2.23 7.40
C THR A 41 -7.67 1.81 6.10
N GLU A 42 -7.20 0.71 5.54
CA GLU A 42 -7.74 0.11 4.32
C GLU A 42 -8.38 -1.24 4.62
N LYS A 43 -9.53 -1.51 4.00
CA LYS A 43 -10.27 -2.76 4.24
C LYS A 43 -9.66 -3.91 3.44
N ASN A 44 -9.89 -5.14 3.90
CA ASN A 44 -9.56 -6.32 3.10
C ASN A 44 -10.18 -6.24 1.70
N GLY A 45 -9.41 -6.66 0.70
CA GLY A 45 -9.77 -6.54 -0.71
C GLY A 45 -9.40 -5.21 -1.36
N THR A 46 -8.99 -4.19 -0.59
CA THR A 46 -8.38 -2.99 -1.19
C THR A 46 -7.08 -3.37 -1.89
N ILE A 47 -6.91 -2.90 -3.12
CA ILE A 47 -5.70 -3.06 -3.91
C ILE A 47 -4.77 -1.87 -3.61
N LEU A 48 -3.50 -2.16 -3.36
CA LEU A 48 -2.45 -1.21 -3.06
C LEU A 48 -1.33 -1.32 -4.10
N ASP A 49 -0.93 -0.19 -4.64
CA ASP A 49 0.25 -0.08 -5.50
C ASP A 49 1.48 0.17 -4.62
N VAL A 50 2.44 -0.74 -4.73
CA VAL A 50 3.69 -0.76 -3.96
C VAL A 50 4.83 -0.48 -4.92
N TYR A 51 5.66 0.52 -4.61
CA TYR A 51 6.80 0.90 -5.46
C TYR A 51 8.17 0.65 -4.80
N ASP A 52 8.19 0.40 -3.49
CA ASP A 52 9.41 0.03 -2.78
C ASP A 52 9.08 -0.85 -1.56
N GLU A 53 10.09 -1.57 -1.08
CA GLU A 53 10.00 -2.42 0.10
C GLU A 53 11.12 -2.06 1.08
N LYS A 54 10.75 -1.85 2.35
CA LYS A 54 11.68 -1.56 3.43
C LYS A 54 11.51 -2.56 4.57
N GLY A 55 12.20 -3.69 4.44
CA GLY A 55 12.14 -4.77 5.42
C GLY A 55 10.75 -5.39 5.47
N GLU A 56 10.05 -5.24 6.59
CA GLU A 56 8.68 -5.77 6.78
C GLU A 56 7.57 -4.79 6.36
N TRP A 57 7.95 -3.65 5.78
CA TRP A 57 7.03 -2.58 5.38
C TRP A 57 7.07 -2.37 3.87
N LEU A 58 5.91 -2.15 3.29
CA LEU A 58 5.74 -1.81 1.88
C LEU A 58 5.46 -0.32 1.75
N HIS A 59 6.16 0.34 0.84
CA HIS A 59 5.93 1.74 0.50
C HIS A 59 4.81 1.86 -0.51
N ILE A 60 3.77 2.58 -0.12
CA ILE A 60 2.57 2.81 -0.93
C ILE A 60 2.33 4.29 -1.15
N THR A 61 1.58 4.60 -2.20
CA THR A 61 0.94 5.90 -2.39
C THR A 61 -0.36 5.95 -1.60
N TYR A 62 -0.55 6.99 -0.80
CA TYR A 62 -1.74 7.13 0.04
C TYR A 62 -2.37 8.53 -0.09
N GLY A 63 -3.65 8.60 -0.46
CA GLY A 63 -4.42 9.84 -0.66
C GLY A 63 -4.34 10.45 -2.06
N ASP A 64 -5.21 11.44 -2.32
CA ASP A 64 -5.39 12.08 -3.65
C ASP A 64 -4.35 13.15 -4.01
N SER A 65 -3.36 13.41 -3.15
CA SER A 65 -2.37 14.45 -3.42
C SER A 65 -1.26 13.92 -4.34
N PRO A 66 -1.06 14.53 -5.53
CA PRO A 66 0.09 14.21 -6.40
C PRO A 66 1.44 14.62 -5.78
N HIS A 67 1.44 15.28 -4.61
CA HIS A 67 2.61 15.56 -3.79
C HIS A 67 2.66 14.58 -2.60
N PHE A 68 2.96 13.32 -2.88
CA PHE A 68 3.62 12.35 -2.00
C PHE A 68 3.25 12.31 -0.50
N PRO A 69 2.01 12.01 -0.07
CA PRO A 69 1.85 11.30 1.18
C PRO A 69 2.27 9.84 0.91
N VAL A 70 3.59 9.61 0.94
CA VAL A 70 4.13 8.25 0.96
C VAL A 70 3.80 7.65 2.32
N ALA A 71 3.21 6.46 2.30
CA ALA A 71 2.83 5.77 3.52
C ALA A 71 3.29 4.32 3.47
N TYR A 72 3.08 3.63 4.58
CA TYR A 72 3.60 2.31 4.81
C TYR A 72 2.49 1.38 5.27
N VAL A 73 2.50 0.17 4.73
CA VAL A 73 1.68 -0.94 5.21
C VAL A 73 2.58 -2.11 5.58
N HIS A 74 2.25 -2.81 6.67
CA HIS A 74 3.04 -3.96 7.10
C HIS A 74 2.70 -5.18 6.24
N LYS A 75 3.72 -5.93 5.81
CA LYS A 75 3.56 -7.12 4.95
C LYS A 75 2.57 -8.15 5.49
N SER A 76 2.49 -8.31 6.81
CA SER A 76 1.56 -9.26 7.43
C SER A 76 0.07 -8.91 7.25
N GLN A 77 -0.24 -7.72 6.73
CA GLN A 77 -1.60 -7.24 6.52
C GLN A 77 -2.02 -7.27 5.04
N VAL A 78 -1.12 -7.71 4.16
CA VAL A 78 -1.31 -7.71 2.70
C VAL A 78 -0.82 -9.01 2.08
N LYS A 79 -1.27 -9.30 0.87
CA LYS A 79 -0.81 -10.41 0.04
C LYS A 79 -0.46 -9.88 -1.34
N LYS A 80 0.70 -10.26 -1.87
CA LYS A 80 1.07 -9.94 -3.25
C LYS A 80 0.08 -10.61 -4.22
N GLU A 81 -0.42 -9.86 -5.19
CA GLU A 81 -1.16 -10.45 -6.31
C GLU A 81 -0.16 -10.98 -7.36
N GLU A 82 -0.36 -12.21 -7.81
CA GLU A 82 0.44 -12.90 -8.84
C GLU A 82 -0.13 -12.67 -10.24
#